data_AF-V6ATU5-F1
#
_entry.id   AF-V6ATU5-F1
#
_cell.length_a   1.000
_cell.length_b   1.000
_cell.length_c   1.000
_cell.angle_alpha   90.00
_cell.angle_beta   90.00
_cell.angle_gamma   90.00
#
_symmetry.space_group_name_H-M   'P 1'
#
loop_
_entity.id
_entity.type
_entity.pdbx_description
1 polymer ?
#
loop_
_entity_poly.entity_id
_entity_poly.type
_entity_poly.pdbx_seq_one_letter_code
_entity_poly.pdbx_strand_id
1 'polypeptide(L)'
;MTIMQALNANGKCTRCGGPLLTDGSTGEQFCQKCGNVVVECIEDYRPERRSFSDDSVDKSRTGTPNLLAIHDRGLSTTIGTESRDATGKSLSTLMKQNMRRLRIWDSRSQTHESAGRNLRVAFIELDKLKDKLTLSDSITEKAAYIYRKAVGKGLVRGRSIPEVLGAAAYAACRDTGIPRTLNDVSVALNIKKKSISKSYRMLVKELDLKMPVADSIICISKIASKINLDEKAKRHALEILRDASDMEITAGKGPMGLAAAAIYISCLKYNIKISQREISVASGVTEVTIRNRSHGLSKSLTL
;
A
#
# COMPACT_ATOMS: atom_id res chain seq x y z
N MET A 1 30.06 33.91 14.19
CA MET A 1 29.15 34.61 15.12
C MET A 1 27.73 34.39 14.60
N THR A 2 27.11 33.25 14.93
CA THR A 2 25.95 33.20 15.86
C THR A 2 24.80 34.15 15.49
N ILE A 3 24.11 33.87 14.38
CA ILE A 3 22.69 34.27 14.21
C ILE A 3 21.86 33.03 14.54
N MET A 4 21.89 32.63 15.82
CA MET A 4 21.11 31.50 16.33
C MET A 4 20.24 31.90 17.53
N GLN A 5 19.72 33.14 17.51
CA GLN A 5 18.87 33.66 18.58
C GLN A 5 17.71 34.49 18.00
N ALA A 6 16.64 33.82 17.58
CA ALA A 6 15.35 34.50 17.44
C ALA A 6 14.12 33.61 17.66
N LEU A 7 14.27 32.37 18.12
CA LEU A 7 13.13 31.54 18.50
C LEU A 7 13.15 31.31 20.00
N ASN A 8 12.27 32.02 20.73
CA ASN A 8 11.79 31.49 22.00
C ASN A 8 11.12 30.14 21.70
N ALA A 9 11.41 29.11 22.49
CA ALA A 9 10.91 27.74 22.33
C ALA A 9 9.36 27.61 22.24
N ASN A 10 8.63 28.70 22.46
CA ASN A 10 7.17 28.78 22.47
C ASN A 10 6.54 29.44 21.23
N GLY A 11 7.30 29.71 20.15
CA GLY A 11 6.73 30.24 18.89
C GLY A 11 6.09 31.64 19.01
N LYS A 12 6.57 32.46 19.95
CA LYS A 12 6.06 33.82 20.22
C LYS A 12 7.10 34.88 19.89
N CYS A 13 6.63 36.07 19.52
CA CYS A 13 7.49 37.22 19.26
C CYS A 13 8.31 37.63 20.49
N THR A 14 9.61 37.84 20.31
CA THR A 14 10.55 38.27 21.36
C THR A 14 10.29 39.69 21.88
N ARG A 15 9.67 40.56 21.05
CA ARG A 15 9.37 41.96 21.42
C ARG A 15 8.06 42.16 22.16
N CYS A 16 6.98 41.51 21.74
CA CYS A 16 5.63 41.79 22.25
C CYS A 16 4.86 40.54 22.71
N GLY A 17 5.47 39.35 22.62
CA GLY A 17 4.82 38.08 22.96
C GLY A 17 3.64 37.69 22.07
N GLY A 18 3.42 38.42 20.96
CA GLY A 18 2.32 38.18 20.02
C GLY A 18 2.51 36.95 19.12
N PRO A 19 1.44 36.51 18.43
CA PRO A 19 1.49 35.41 17.48
C PRO A 19 2.33 35.78 16.25
N LEU A 20 2.99 34.76 15.68
CA LEU A 20 3.77 34.86 14.45
C LEU A 20 2.93 34.36 13.27
N LEU A 21 2.99 35.08 12.15
CA LEU A 21 2.36 34.74 10.89
C LEU A 21 3.46 34.52 9.84
N THR A 22 3.27 33.52 8.98
CA THR A 22 4.15 33.26 7.84
C THR A 22 3.52 33.82 6.58
N ASP A 23 4.23 34.71 5.88
CA ASP A 23 3.84 35.13 4.54
C ASP A 23 4.35 34.11 3.51
N GLY A 24 3.43 33.54 2.74
CA GLY A 24 3.75 32.56 1.70
C GLY A 24 4.37 33.19 0.43
N SER A 25 4.28 34.51 0.26
CA SER A 25 4.78 35.19 -0.93
C SER A 25 6.23 35.64 -0.79
N THR A 26 6.60 36.18 0.37
CA THR A 26 7.96 36.61 0.71
C THR A 26 8.77 35.53 1.42
N GLY A 27 8.10 34.56 2.05
CA GLY A 27 8.76 33.54 2.87
C GLY A 27 9.23 34.07 4.23
N GLU A 28 8.69 35.20 4.67
CA GLU A 28 9.02 35.83 5.94
C GLU A 28 8.08 35.36 7.06
N GLN A 29 8.62 35.26 8.28
CA GLN A 29 7.84 35.03 9.50
C GLN A 29 7.86 36.28 10.37
N PHE A 30 6.71 36.95 10.48
CA PHE A 30 6.59 38.24 11.19
C PHE A 30 5.52 38.20 12.27
N CYS A 31 5.63 39.09 13.26
CA CYS A 31 4.62 39.21 14.30
C CYS A 31 3.43 40.07 13.85
N GLN A 32 2.21 39.56 13.98
CA GLN A 32 1.00 40.28 13.61
C GLN A 32 0.78 41.57 14.42
N LYS A 33 1.26 41.64 15.67
CA LYS A 33 1.03 42.79 16.56
C LYS A 33 2.02 43.93 16.39
N CYS A 34 3.30 43.64 16.13
CA CYS A 34 4.36 44.64 16.11
C CYS A 34 5.15 44.70 14.80
N GLY A 35 4.83 43.86 13.81
CA GLY A 35 5.51 43.83 12.51
C GLY A 35 6.95 43.34 12.55
N ASN A 36 7.44 42.85 13.70
CA ASN A 36 8.81 42.38 13.81
C ASN A 36 9.00 41.08 13.01
N VAL A 37 9.86 41.12 12.00
CA VAL A 37 10.32 39.94 11.27
C VAL A 37 11.27 39.15 12.16
N VAL A 38 10.94 37.88 12.39
CA VAL A 38 11.71 36.95 13.22
C VAL A 38 12.60 36.07 12.33
N VAL A 39 12.09 35.72 11.14
CA VAL A 39 12.80 34.95 10.12
C VAL A 39 12.56 35.62 8.78
N GLU A 40 13.63 36.06 8.10
CA GLU A 40 13.55 36.73 6.79
C GLU A 40 13.50 35.73 5.63
N CYS A 41 14.14 34.57 5.77
CA CYS A 41 14.15 33.54 4.74
C CYS A 41 13.82 32.19 5.38
N ILE A 42 12.57 31.74 5.23
CA ILE A 42 12.20 30.38 5.59
C ILE A 42 12.78 29.42 4.55
N GLU A 43 13.54 28.44 5.01
CA GLU A 43 13.99 27.33 4.18
C GLU A 43 12.77 26.47 3.80
N ASP A 44 12.45 26.39 2.51
CA ASP A 44 11.42 25.48 2.02
C ASP A 44 12.03 24.10 1.75
N TYR A 45 11.68 23.11 2.58
CA TYR A 45 12.08 21.72 2.39
C TYR A 45 11.16 20.97 1.42
N ARG A 46 10.19 21.65 0.80
CA ARG A 46 9.35 21.04 -0.23
C ARG A 46 10.19 20.67 -1.45
N PRO A 47 9.80 19.63 -2.18
CA PRO A 47 10.42 19.33 -3.46
C PRO A 47 10.32 20.55 -4.37
N GLU A 48 11.44 21.02 -4.94
CA GLU A 48 11.50 22.14 -5.91
C GLU A 48 10.76 21.83 -7.23
N ARG A 49 9.86 20.84 -7.26
CA ARG A 49 9.09 20.39 -8.42
C ARG A 49 8.30 21.56 -8.99
N ARG A 50 8.85 22.19 -10.02
CA ARG A 50 8.11 23.00 -10.98
C ARG A 50 7.68 22.09 -12.11
N SER A 51 6.58 21.35 -11.91
CA SER A 51 5.92 20.69 -13.03
C SER A 51 5.15 21.76 -13.81
N PHE A 52 5.75 22.29 -14.87
CA PHE A 52 4.97 22.97 -15.91
C PHE A 52 4.11 21.90 -16.58
N SER A 53 2.86 22.24 -16.92
CA SER A 53 1.83 21.29 -17.38
C SER A 53 2.20 20.49 -18.63
N ASP A 54 3.23 20.91 -19.38
CA ASP A 54 3.70 20.28 -20.63
C ASP A 54 5.00 19.47 -20.50
N ASP A 55 5.66 19.45 -19.34
CA ASP A 55 6.93 18.70 -19.18
C ASP A 55 6.66 17.24 -18.82
N SER A 56 6.76 16.35 -19.82
CA SER A 56 6.72 14.89 -19.65
C SER A 56 7.96 14.31 -18.96
N VAL A 57 9.01 15.11 -18.78
CA VAL A 57 10.29 14.72 -18.20
C VAL A 57 10.52 15.50 -16.92
N ASP A 58 10.72 14.77 -15.82
CA ASP A 58 11.07 15.35 -14.52
C ASP A 58 12.47 15.99 -14.63
N LYS A 59 12.53 17.33 -14.69
CA LYS A 59 13.78 18.12 -14.75
C LYS A 59 14.34 18.43 -13.36
N SER A 60 13.91 17.71 -12.33
CA SER A 60 14.42 17.92 -10.98
C SER A 60 15.93 17.70 -10.92
N ARG A 61 16.61 18.59 -10.19
CA ARG A 61 18.05 18.49 -9.91
C ARG A 61 18.35 17.29 -8.99
N THR A 62 17.36 16.87 -8.20
CA THR A 62 17.45 15.76 -7.26
C THR A 62 17.05 14.45 -7.93
N GLY A 63 17.73 13.36 -7.61
CA GLY A 63 17.39 12.02 -8.09
C GLY A 63 16.05 11.49 -7.54
N THR A 64 15.80 10.21 -7.78
CA THR A 64 14.61 9.48 -7.33
C THR A 64 14.35 9.65 -5.83
N PRO A 65 13.09 9.82 -5.38
CA PRO A 65 12.79 9.90 -3.95
C PRO A 65 13.20 8.64 -3.20
N ASN A 66 13.44 8.80 -1.89
CA ASN A 66 13.79 7.69 -1.01
C ASN A 66 12.57 6.79 -0.75
N LEU A 67 12.44 5.71 -1.52
CA LEU A 67 11.31 4.79 -1.43
C LEU A 67 11.68 3.53 -0.63
N LEU A 68 10.80 3.11 0.28
CA LEU A 68 11.06 1.89 1.06
C LEU A 68 10.99 0.61 0.23
N ALA A 69 10.24 0.64 -0.86
CA ALA A 69 10.09 -0.48 -1.80
C ALA A 69 11.33 -0.70 -2.68
N ILE A 70 12.27 0.25 -2.74
CA ILE A 70 13.56 0.03 -3.43
C ILE A 70 14.55 -0.58 -2.44
N HIS A 71 15.26 -1.64 -2.85
CA HIS A 71 16.21 -2.36 -1.99
C HIS A 71 17.19 -1.44 -1.24
N ASP A 72 17.85 -0.53 -1.96
CA ASP A 72 18.80 0.46 -1.43
C ASP A 72 18.15 1.81 -1.08
N ARG A 73 16.83 1.88 -0.98
CA ARG A 73 16.07 3.11 -0.74
C ARG A 73 16.28 4.21 -1.79
N GLY A 74 16.73 3.87 -3.00
CA GLY A 74 16.98 4.84 -4.07
C GLY A 74 18.37 5.49 -4.04
N LEU A 75 19.29 5.00 -3.19
CA LEU A 75 20.65 5.54 -3.09
C LEU A 75 21.57 5.09 -4.24
N SER A 76 21.32 3.93 -4.84
CA SER A 76 22.13 3.41 -5.94
C SER A 76 21.74 4.03 -7.29
N THR A 77 22.74 4.42 -8.06
CA THR A 77 22.59 4.82 -9.46
C THR A 77 22.68 3.60 -10.36
N THR A 78 21.96 3.59 -11.47
CA THR A 78 22.05 2.54 -12.49
C THR A 78 22.63 3.09 -13.78
N ILE A 79 23.64 2.41 -14.32
CA ILE A 79 24.17 2.74 -15.64
C ILE A 79 23.18 2.25 -16.71
N GLY A 80 22.66 3.19 -17.51
CA GLY A 80 21.70 2.91 -18.58
C GLY A 80 22.17 1.85 -19.58
N THR A 81 21.21 1.12 -20.15
CA THR A 81 21.46 0.11 -21.20
C THR A 81 21.68 0.75 -22.57
N GLU A 82 21.21 1.98 -22.75
CA GLU A 82 21.41 2.75 -23.96
C GLU A 82 22.90 2.95 -24.22
N SER A 83 23.28 2.75 -25.48
CA SER A 83 24.66 2.90 -25.93
C SER A 83 24.80 4.16 -26.76
N ARG A 84 24.29 5.26 -26.21
CA ARG A 84 24.29 6.59 -26.80
C ARG A 84 24.91 7.58 -25.82
N ASP A 85 25.62 8.56 -26.36
CA ASP A 85 26.16 9.68 -25.59
C ASP A 85 25.06 10.68 -25.23
N ALA A 86 25.37 11.65 -24.37
CA ALA A 86 24.46 12.74 -23.99
C ALA A 86 23.97 13.58 -25.21
N THR A 87 24.71 13.56 -26.32
CA THR A 87 24.34 14.21 -27.59
C THR A 87 23.46 13.32 -28.49
N GLY A 88 23.11 12.11 -28.05
CA GLY A 88 22.29 11.14 -28.79
C GLY A 88 23.07 10.32 -29.83
N LYS A 89 24.38 10.55 -30.01
CA LYS A 89 25.24 9.79 -30.92
C LYS A 89 25.51 8.38 -30.38
N SER A 90 25.64 7.40 -31.27
CA SER A 90 25.95 6.03 -30.87
C SER A 90 27.41 5.89 -30.43
N LEU A 91 27.63 5.14 -29.36
CA LEU A 91 28.97 4.86 -28.84
C LEU A 91 29.80 4.06 -29.85
N SER A 92 31.11 4.34 -29.91
CA SER A 92 32.06 3.51 -30.65
C SER A 92 32.09 2.07 -30.13
N THR A 93 32.48 1.11 -30.96
CA THR A 93 32.50 -0.32 -30.58
C THR A 93 33.35 -0.59 -29.34
N LEU A 94 34.50 0.06 -29.22
CA LEU A 94 35.39 -0.05 -28.06
C LEU A 94 34.72 0.54 -26.81
N MET A 95 34.09 1.70 -26.94
CA MET A 95 33.38 2.35 -25.82
C MET A 95 32.16 1.53 -25.37
N LYS A 96 31.45 0.87 -26.29
CA LYS A 96 30.37 -0.07 -25.96
C LYS A 96 30.86 -1.24 -25.11
N GLN A 97 32.02 -1.81 -25.43
CA GLN A 97 32.61 -2.90 -24.65
C GLN A 97 33.02 -2.42 -23.25
N ASN A 98 33.63 -1.25 -23.14
CA ASN A 98 33.96 -0.63 -21.86
C ASN A 98 32.71 -0.36 -21.01
N MET A 99 31.67 0.23 -21.60
CA MET A 99 30.42 0.51 -20.91
C MET A 99 29.73 -0.78 -20.45
N ARG A 100 29.74 -1.84 -21.28
CA ARG A 100 29.25 -3.17 -20.88
C ARG A 100 30.00 -3.69 -19.66
N ARG A 101 31.33 -3.56 -19.64
CA ARG A 101 32.16 -3.95 -18.49
C ARG A 101 31.76 -3.14 -17.26
N LEU A 102 31.64 -1.82 -17.37
CA LEU A 102 31.24 -0.95 -16.26
C LEU A 102 29.87 -1.34 -15.68
N ARG A 103 28.86 -1.62 -16.52
CA ARG A 103 27.54 -2.11 -16.04
C ARG A 103 27.64 -3.40 -15.22
N ILE A 104 28.54 -4.31 -15.61
CA ILE A 104 28.76 -5.57 -14.88
C ILE A 104 29.39 -5.27 -13.50
N TRP A 105 30.37 -4.37 -13.44
CA TRP A 105 31.00 -3.96 -12.18
C TRP A 105 30.00 -3.23 -11.26
N ASP A 106 29.22 -2.31 -11.81
CA ASP A 106 28.16 -1.59 -11.10
C ASP A 106 27.14 -2.57 -10.47
N SER A 107 26.55 -3.45 -11.29
CA SER A 107 25.61 -4.47 -10.83
C SER A 107 26.17 -5.38 -9.74
N ARG A 108 27.46 -5.76 -9.82
CA ARG A 108 28.12 -6.57 -8.79
C ARG A 108 28.35 -5.80 -7.50
N SER A 109 28.80 -4.55 -7.60
CA SER A 109 29.09 -3.69 -6.44
C SER A 109 27.86 -3.42 -5.56
N GLN A 110 26.67 -3.36 -6.16
CA GLN A 110 25.42 -3.14 -5.44
C GLN A 110 24.92 -4.37 -4.65
N THR A 111 25.60 -5.52 -4.73
CA THR A 111 25.09 -6.80 -4.19
C THR A 111 25.99 -7.45 -3.14
N HIS A 112 26.85 -6.70 -2.45
CA HIS A 112 27.79 -7.30 -1.50
C HIS A 112 27.12 -7.90 -0.25
N GLU A 113 26.03 -7.31 0.25
CA GLU A 113 25.35 -7.80 1.45
C GLU A 113 24.31 -8.89 1.15
N SER A 114 24.32 -9.98 1.92
CA SER A 114 23.34 -11.07 1.80
C SER A 114 21.90 -10.60 2.05
N ALA A 115 21.70 -9.64 2.96
CA ALA A 115 20.41 -8.99 3.19
C ALA A 115 19.95 -8.14 1.98
N GLY A 116 20.87 -7.40 1.35
CA GLY A 116 20.59 -6.62 0.15
C GLY A 116 20.15 -7.47 -1.04
N ARG A 117 20.79 -8.64 -1.26
CA ARG A 117 20.37 -9.59 -2.30
C ARG A 117 18.95 -10.12 -2.07
N ASN A 118 18.62 -10.43 -0.82
CA ASN A 118 17.28 -10.88 -0.46
C ASN A 118 16.24 -9.78 -0.75
N LEU A 119 16.50 -8.55 -0.30
CA LEU A 119 15.61 -7.41 -0.55
C LEU A 119 15.42 -7.12 -2.05
N ARG A 120 16.48 -7.24 -2.86
CA ARG A 120 16.39 -7.06 -4.31
C ARG A 120 15.43 -8.06 -4.95
N VAL A 121 15.54 -9.34 -4.62
CA VAL A 121 14.62 -10.38 -5.12
C VAL A 121 13.21 -10.15 -4.61
N ALA A 122 13.07 -9.83 -3.32
CA ALA A 122 11.78 -9.60 -2.69
C ALA A 122 11.02 -8.43 -3.32
N PHE A 123 11.68 -7.30 -3.60
CA PHE A 123 11.01 -6.13 -4.13
C PHE A 123 10.67 -6.23 -5.61
N ILE A 124 11.46 -6.97 -6.40
CA ILE A 124 11.05 -7.34 -7.76
C ILE A 124 9.74 -8.16 -7.73
N GLU A 125 9.61 -9.09 -6.78
CA GLU A 125 8.35 -9.84 -6.60
C GLU A 125 7.22 -8.95 -6.03
N LEU A 126 7.55 -7.92 -5.25
CA LEU A 126 6.57 -6.99 -4.71
C LEU A 126 5.97 -6.12 -5.81
N ASP A 127 6.80 -5.66 -6.76
CA ASP A 127 6.36 -4.90 -7.92
C ASP A 127 5.45 -5.75 -8.81
N LYS A 128 5.81 -7.02 -9.07
CA LYS A 128 4.92 -7.95 -9.77
C LYS A 128 3.58 -8.14 -9.04
N LEU A 129 3.61 -8.22 -7.71
CA LEU A 129 2.41 -8.36 -6.89
C LEU A 129 1.56 -7.09 -6.92
N LYS A 130 2.19 -5.91 -6.88
CA LYS A 130 1.54 -4.60 -7.03
C LYS A 130 0.72 -4.56 -8.32
N ASP A 131 1.32 -4.94 -9.44
CA ASP A 131 0.67 -4.92 -10.75
C ASP A 131 -0.50 -5.92 -10.80
N LYS A 132 -0.28 -7.15 -10.34
CA LYS A 132 -1.33 -8.20 -10.34
C LYS A 132 -2.52 -7.87 -9.45
N LEU A 133 -2.30 -7.21 -8.31
CA LEU A 133 -3.35 -6.89 -7.33
C LEU A 133 -3.80 -5.44 -7.36
N THR A 134 -3.28 -4.65 -8.32
CA THR A 134 -3.53 -3.21 -8.48
C THR A 134 -3.44 -2.47 -7.15
N LEU A 135 -2.31 -2.66 -6.45
CA LEU A 135 -2.06 -2.00 -5.15
C LEU A 135 -1.56 -0.56 -5.36
N SER A 136 -1.95 0.34 -4.47
CA SER A 136 -1.42 1.70 -4.44
C SER A 136 0.02 1.74 -3.92
N ASP A 137 0.76 2.79 -4.26
CA ASP A 137 2.14 3.00 -3.80
C ASP A 137 2.24 3.07 -2.27
N SER A 138 1.22 3.64 -1.62
CA SER A 138 1.15 3.69 -0.15
C SER A 138 1.11 2.28 0.48
N ILE A 139 0.44 1.32 -0.16
CA ILE A 139 0.38 -0.06 0.34
C ILE A 139 1.69 -0.78 0.06
N THR A 140 2.31 -0.57 -1.11
CA THR A 140 3.59 -1.22 -1.45
C THR A 140 4.71 -0.75 -0.53
N GLU A 141 4.79 0.54 -0.21
CA GLU A 141 5.73 1.05 0.78
C GLU A 141 5.51 0.45 2.16
N LYS A 142 4.26 0.34 2.60
CA LYS A 142 3.92 -0.26 3.88
C LYS A 142 4.24 -1.75 3.92
N ALA A 143 4.00 -2.47 2.83
CA ALA A 143 4.41 -3.87 2.68
C ALA A 143 5.94 -4.01 2.76
N ALA A 144 6.68 -3.11 2.09
CA ALA A 144 8.13 -3.08 2.14
C ALA A 144 8.67 -2.77 3.54
N TYR A 145 8.00 -1.88 4.27
CA TYR A 145 8.31 -1.59 5.67
C TYR A 145 8.16 -2.82 6.57
N ILE A 146 7.02 -3.53 6.47
CA ILE A 146 6.78 -4.77 7.23
C ILE A 146 7.81 -5.84 6.86
N TYR A 147 8.12 -5.98 5.56
CA TYR A 147 9.10 -6.94 5.08
C TYR A 147 10.51 -6.66 5.62
N ARG A 148 10.94 -5.40 5.60
CA ARG A 148 12.25 -5.01 6.17
C ARG A 148 12.35 -5.29 7.66
N LYS A 149 11.28 -5.01 8.42
CA LYS A 149 11.23 -5.40 9.85
C LYS A 149 11.37 -6.91 10.02
N ALA A 150 10.72 -7.70 9.17
CA ALA A 150 10.83 -9.15 9.21
C ALA A 150 12.24 -9.66 8.89
N VAL A 151 12.92 -9.04 7.92
CA VAL A 151 14.33 -9.33 7.60
C VAL A 151 15.24 -8.96 8.78
N GLY A 152 15.04 -7.79 9.39
CA GLY A 152 15.82 -7.33 10.56
C GLY A 152 15.69 -8.27 11.77
N LYS A 153 14.51 -8.88 11.98
CA LYS A 153 14.29 -9.91 13.01
C LYS A 153 14.67 -11.33 12.58
N GLY A 154 15.21 -11.53 11.36
CA GLY A 154 15.60 -12.85 10.86
C GLY A 154 14.45 -13.80 10.53
N LEU A 155 13.20 -13.31 10.45
CA LEU A 155 11.99 -14.12 10.22
C LEU A 155 11.92 -14.73 8.81
N VAL A 156 12.77 -14.29 7.89
CA VAL A 156 12.84 -14.80 6.50
C VAL A 156 13.72 -16.06 6.39
N ARG A 157 14.57 -16.34 7.38
CA ARG A 157 15.49 -17.49 7.34
C ARG A 157 14.72 -18.81 7.37
N GLY A 158 15.04 -19.72 6.43
CA GLY A 158 14.39 -21.03 6.30
C GLY A 158 13.00 -21.00 5.67
N ARG A 159 12.57 -19.86 5.10
CA ARG A 159 11.28 -19.70 4.42
C ARG A 159 11.47 -19.18 3.01
N SER A 160 10.46 -19.37 2.17
CA SER A 160 10.45 -18.80 0.83
C SER A 160 10.25 -17.28 0.89
N ILE A 161 11.09 -16.52 0.19
CA ILE A 161 11.01 -15.05 0.06
C ILE A 161 9.60 -14.59 -0.34
N PRO A 162 8.99 -15.10 -1.43
CA PRO A 162 7.66 -14.67 -1.84
C PRO A 162 6.56 -15.06 -0.85
N GLU A 163 6.76 -16.10 -0.02
CA GLU A 163 5.79 -16.47 1.03
C GLU A 163 5.69 -15.40 2.12
N VAL A 164 6.85 -14.95 2.63
CA VAL A 164 6.90 -13.90 3.65
C VAL A 164 6.48 -12.55 3.07
N LEU A 165 6.86 -12.29 1.82
CA LEU A 165 6.45 -11.09 1.10
C LEU A 165 4.94 -11.01 0.90
N GLY A 166 4.30 -12.10 0.44
CA GLY A 166 2.85 -12.17 0.27
C GLY A 166 2.12 -11.98 1.60
N ALA A 167 2.67 -12.51 2.69
CA ALA A 167 2.15 -12.28 4.04
C ALA A 167 2.28 -10.81 4.50
N ALA A 168 3.40 -10.16 4.19
CA ALA A 168 3.62 -8.74 4.48
C ALA A 168 2.69 -7.83 3.65
N ALA A 169 2.52 -8.11 2.36
CA ALA A 169 1.58 -7.41 1.49
C ALA A 169 0.14 -7.57 1.97
N TYR A 170 -0.26 -8.79 2.36
CA TYR A 170 -1.57 -9.04 2.95
C TYR A 170 -1.79 -8.28 4.26
N ALA A 171 -0.76 -8.22 5.12
CA ALA A 171 -0.81 -7.43 6.35
C ALA A 171 -0.97 -5.93 6.07
N ALA A 172 -0.22 -5.38 5.11
CA ALA A 172 -0.33 -3.97 4.71
C ALA A 172 -1.72 -3.63 4.14
N CYS A 173 -2.28 -4.51 3.30
CA CYS A 173 -3.63 -4.36 2.76
C CYS A 173 -4.69 -4.32 3.86
N ARG A 174 -4.56 -5.22 4.85
CA ARG A 174 -5.52 -5.29 5.96
C ARG A 174 -5.39 -4.09 6.90
N ASP A 175 -4.18 -3.58 7.12
CA ASP A 175 -3.92 -2.39 7.96
C ASP A 175 -4.31 -1.07 7.28
N THR A 176 -4.50 -1.05 5.96
CA THR A 176 -4.97 0.13 5.20
C THR A 176 -6.47 0.11 4.95
N GLY A 177 -7.19 -0.90 5.45
CA GLY A 177 -8.63 -1.04 5.23
C GLY A 177 -9.00 -1.42 3.79
N ILE A 178 -8.04 -1.93 3.00
CA ILE A 178 -8.29 -2.43 1.64
C ILE A 178 -8.17 -3.96 1.67
N PRO A 179 -9.22 -4.68 2.08
CA PRO A 179 -9.15 -6.12 2.31
C PRO A 179 -8.98 -6.87 0.99
N ARG A 180 -7.75 -7.29 0.70
CA ARG A 180 -7.45 -8.39 -0.23
C ARG A 180 -7.64 -9.71 0.49
N THR A 181 -8.02 -10.77 -0.21
CA THR A 181 -8.13 -12.10 0.41
C THR A 181 -6.81 -12.86 0.29
N LEU A 182 -6.60 -13.81 1.21
CA LEU A 182 -5.46 -14.72 1.11
C LEU A 182 -5.47 -15.54 -0.19
N ASN A 183 -6.65 -15.80 -0.77
CA ASN A 183 -6.76 -16.47 -2.06
C ASN A 183 -6.23 -15.59 -3.19
N ASP A 184 -6.54 -14.29 -3.20
CA ASP A 184 -6.04 -13.37 -4.24
C ASP A 184 -4.51 -13.32 -4.24
N VAL A 185 -3.90 -13.21 -3.06
CA VAL A 185 -2.43 -13.20 -2.90
C VAL A 185 -1.82 -14.55 -3.29
N SER A 186 -2.48 -15.65 -2.93
CA SER A 186 -2.07 -17.02 -3.29
C SER A 186 -2.04 -17.22 -4.80
N VAL A 187 -3.07 -16.76 -5.52
CA VAL A 187 -3.15 -16.82 -6.99
C VAL A 187 -2.09 -15.91 -7.62
N ALA A 188 -1.91 -14.69 -7.11
CA ALA A 188 -0.95 -13.74 -7.65
C ALA A 188 0.52 -14.25 -7.57
N LEU A 189 0.87 -14.91 -6.46
CA LEU A 189 2.22 -15.44 -6.23
C LEU A 189 2.42 -16.90 -6.64
N ASN A 190 1.34 -17.60 -7.02
CA ASN A 190 1.35 -19.05 -7.27
C ASN A 190 1.91 -19.87 -6.08
N ILE A 191 1.49 -19.50 -4.86
CA ILE A 191 1.91 -20.16 -3.60
C ILE A 191 0.68 -20.69 -2.88
N LYS A 192 0.83 -21.85 -2.22
CA LYS A 192 -0.25 -22.44 -1.41
C LYS A 192 -0.70 -21.46 -0.31
N LYS A 193 -2.02 -21.21 -0.24
CA LYS A 193 -2.68 -20.39 0.80
C LYS A 193 -2.23 -20.73 2.23
N LYS A 194 -2.02 -22.01 2.54
CA LYS A 194 -1.63 -22.50 3.87
C LYS A 194 -0.28 -21.93 4.31
N SER A 195 0.68 -21.81 3.40
CA SER A 195 2.01 -21.27 3.68
C SER A 195 1.93 -19.77 3.99
N ILE A 196 1.27 -18.99 3.12
CA ILE A 196 1.04 -17.55 3.34
C ILE A 196 0.33 -17.29 4.67
N SER A 197 -0.69 -18.10 5.00
CA SER A 197 -1.43 -18.00 6.26
C SER A 197 -0.53 -18.26 7.48
N LYS A 198 0.39 -19.23 7.40
CA LYS A 198 1.35 -19.54 8.48
C LYS A 198 2.33 -18.39 8.66
N SER A 199 2.90 -17.89 7.56
CA SER A 199 3.82 -16.75 7.57
C SER A 199 3.15 -15.47 8.06
N TYR A 200 1.87 -15.24 7.72
CA TYR A 200 1.10 -14.12 8.22
C TYR A 200 0.92 -14.15 9.75
N ARG A 201 0.52 -15.30 10.32
CA ARG A 201 0.39 -15.43 11.78
C ARG A 201 1.70 -15.20 12.51
N MET A 202 2.81 -15.70 11.93
CA MET A 202 4.15 -15.44 12.45
C MET A 202 4.47 -13.95 12.44
N LEU A 203 4.26 -13.25 11.31
CA LEU A 203 4.53 -11.82 11.22
C LEU A 203 3.71 -11.01 12.22
N VAL A 204 2.41 -11.31 12.36
CA VAL A 204 1.54 -10.61 13.31
C VAL A 204 2.03 -10.79 14.75
N LYS A 205 2.42 -12.00 15.13
CA LYS A 205 2.91 -12.31 16.47
C LYS A 205 4.29 -11.69 16.75
N GLU A 206 5.22 -11.83 15.83
CA GLU A 206 6.62 -11.41 16.04
C GLU A 206 6.83 -9.91 15.85
N LEU A 207 5.96 -9.22 15.11
CA LEU A 207 6.02 -7.78 14.88
C LEU A 207 4.97 -7.00 15.69
N ASP A 208 4.23 -7.68 16.58
CA ASP A 208 3.16 -7.10 17.41
C ASP A 208 2.18 -6.22 16.62
N LEU A 209 1.80 -6.69 15.42
CA LEU A 209 0.90 -5.94 14.54
C LEU A 209 -0.53 -6.02 15.05
N LYS A 210 -1.09 -4.88 15.46
CA LYS A 210 -2.51 -4.76 15.80
C LYS A 210 -3.31 -4.62 14.51
N MET A 211 -3.98 -5.69 14.11
CA MET A 211 -4.68 -5.73 12.84
C MET A 211 -6.18 -5.50 13.01
N PRO A 212 -6.82 -4.60 12.24
CA PRO A 212 -8.26 -4.38 12.32
C PRO A 212 -9.04 -5.64 11.93
N VAL A 213 -10.24 -5.78 12.50
CA VAL A 213 -11.21 -6.79 12.08
C VAL A 213 -11.69 -6.41 10.68
N ALA A 214 -11.83 -7.40 9.79
CA ALA A 214 -12.21 -7.14 8.42
C ALA A 214 -13.72 -6.90 8.33
N ASP A 215 -14.12 -5.74 7.78
CA ASP A 215 -15.52 -5.38 7.62
C ASP A 215 -16.19 -6.15 6.48
N SER A 216 -17.35 -6.75 6.80
CA SER A 216 -18.19 -7.46 5.83
C SER A 216 -18.74 -6.51 4.74
N ILE A 217 -18.92 -5.23 5.06
CA ILE A 217 -19.40 -4.18 4.16
C ILE A 217 -18.48 -4.02 2.94
N ILE A 218 -17.17 -4.00 3.15
CA ILE A 218 -16.19 -3.81 2.06
C ILE A 218 -16.21 -5.02 1.12
N CYS A 219 -16.48 -6.21 1.67
CA CYS A 219 -16.58 -7.45 0.90
C CYS A 219 -17.79 -7.45 -0.05
N ILE A 220 -18.90 -6.80 0.30
CA ILE A 220 -20.07 -6.67 -0.59
C ILE A 220 -19.68 -5.98 -1.88
N SER A 221 -19.01 -4.81 -1.79
CA SER A 221 -18.62 -4.04 -2.97
C SER A 221 -17.76 -4.87 -3.92
N LYS A 222 -16.84 -5.68 -3.38
CA LYS A 222 -15.99 -6.56 -4.19
C LYS A 222 -16.78 -7.67 -4.91
N ILE A 223 -17.71 -8.33 -4.22
CA ILE A 223 -18.51 -9.41 -4.81
C ILE A 223 -19.49 -8.84 -5.84
N ALA A 224 -20.16 -7.72 -5.50
CA ALA A 224 -21.10 -7.03 -6.39
C ALA A 224 -20.44 -6.61 -7.71
N SER A 225 -19.22 -6.06 -7.67
CA SER A 225 -18.46 -5.69 -8.87
C SER A 225 -18.09 -6.89 -9.75
N LYS A 226 -17.85 -8.08 -9.17
CA LYS A 226 -17.54 -9.28 -9.97
C LYS A 226 -18.76 -9.87 -10.69
N ILE A 227 -19.94 -9.73 -10.10
CA ILE A 227 -21.20 -10.29 -10.61
C ILE A 227 -21.98 -9.24 -11.43
N ASN A 228 -21.49 -7.99 -11.50
CA ASN A 228 -22.19 -6.85 -12.09
C ASN A 228 -23.62 -6.68 -11.51
N LEU A 229 -23.71 -6.71 -10.18
CA LEU A 229 -24.98 -6.60 -9.48
C LEU A 229 -25.55 -5.18 -9.56
N ASP A 230 -26.87 -5.08 -9.71
CA ASP A 230 -27.59 -3.79 -9.70
C ASP A 230 -27.41 -3.03 -8.36
N GLU A 231 -27.41 -1.70 -8.44
CA GLU A 231 -27.12 -0.84 -7.30
C GLU A 231 -28.21 -0.95 -6.22
N LYS A 232 -29.46 -1.19 -6.61
CA LYS A 232 -30.59 -1.42 -5.68
C LYS A 232 -30.33 -2.64 -4.79
N ALA A 233 -29.93 -3.76 -5.38
CA ALA A 233 -29.62 -4.98 -4.64
C ALA A 233 -28.36 -4.82 -3.77
N LYS A 234 -27.38 -4.03 -4.23
CA LYS A 234 -26.19 -3.70 -3.43
C LYS A 234 -26.54 -2.89 -2.18
N ARG A 235 -27.41 -1.87 -2.28
CA ARG A 235 -27.85 -1.05 -1.13
C ARG A 235 -28.60 -1.90 -0.11
N HIS A 236 -29.52 -2.73 -0.58
CA HIS A 236 -30.25 -3.64 0.30
C HIS A 236 -29.35 -4.65 1.01
N ALA A 237 -28.33 -5.18 0.31
CA ALA A 237 -27.35 -6.08 0.95
C ALA A 237 -26.55 -5.38 2.06
N LEU A 238 -26.28 -4.08 1.89
CA LEU A 238 -25.62 -3.26 2.91
C LEU A 238 -26.52 -3.03 4.13
N GLU A 239 -27.82 -2.77 3.92
CA GLU A 239 -28.82 -2.64 4.98
C GLU A 239 -28.88 -3.92 5.82
N ILE A 240 -29.05 -5.08 5.17
CA ILE A 240 -29.06 -6.39 5.85
C ILE A 240 -27.82 -6.58 6.75
N LEU A 241 -26.63 -6.23 6.25
CA LEU A 241 -25.40 -6.39 7.04
C LEU A 241 -25.28 -5.39 8.18
N ARG A 242 -25.82 -4.17 8.03
CA ARG A 242 -25.86 -3.18 9.11
C ARG A 242 -26.78 -3.66 10.22
N ASP A 243 -28.01 -4.06 9.87
CA ASP A 243 -28.98 -4.58 10.83
C ASP A 243 -28.43 -5.83 11.54
N ALA A 244 -27.78 -6.73 10.81
CA ALA A 244 -27.14 -7.91 11.39
C ALA A 244 -25.96 -7.57 12.31
N SER A 245 -25.25 -6.47 12.03
CA SER A 245 -24.14 -5.99 12.86
C SER A 245 -24.65 -5.35 14.14
N ASP A 246 -25.72 -4.56 14.05
CA ASP A 246 -26.36 -3.88 15.19
C ASP A 246 -27.00 -4.88 16.16
N MET A 247 -27.50 -6.01 15.64
CA MET A 247 -28.01 -7.13 16.44
C MET A 247 -26.93 -8.13 16.89
N GLU A 248 -25.65 -7.84 16.66
CA GLU A 248 -24.48 -8.67 17.02
C GLU A 248 -24.47 -10.11 16.44
N ILE A 249 -25.27 -10.37 15.39
CA ILE A 249 -25.45 -11.70 14.79
C ILE A 249 -24.25 -12.10 13.90
N THR A 250 -23.42 -11.12 13.55
CA THR A 250 -22.24 -11.27 12.70
C THR A 250 -21.01 -11.80 13.45
N ALA A 251 -21.03 -11.83 14.79
CA ALA A 251 -19.89 -12.25 15.62
C ALA A 251 -19.43 -13.69 15.32
N GLY A 252 -18.11 -13.89 15.20
CA GLY A 252 -17.49 -15.21 14.96
C GLY A 252 -17.71 -15.80 13.56
N LYS A 253 -18.42 -15.11 12.66
CA LYS A 253 -18.67 -15.56 11.29
C LYS A 253 -17.69 -14.88 10.32
N GLY A 254 -17.27 -15.61 9.29
CA GLY A 254 -16.35 -15.07 8.29
C GLY A 254 -17.00 -13.95 7.47
N PRO A 255 -16.35 -12.78 7.29
CA PRO A 255 -16.96 -11.60 6.68
C PRO A 255 -17.34 -11.81 5.22
N MET A 256 -16.53 -12.56 4.47
CA MET A 256 -16.82 -12.90 3.07
C MET A 256 -18.08 -13.78 2.93
N GLY A 257 -18.30 -14.70 3.86
CA GLY A 257 -19.47 -15.58 3.85
C GLY A 257 -20.75 -14.82 4.22
N LEU A 258 -20.66 -13.87 5.14
CA LEU A 258 -21.77 -12.97 5.49
C LEU A 258 -22.13 -12.05 4.31
N ALA A 259 -21.13 -11.43 3.68
CA ALA A 259 -21.34 -10.60 2.50
C ALA A 259 -21.99 -11.36 1.35
N ALA A 260 -21.52 -12.58 1.06
CA ALA A 260 -22.11 -13.45 0.04
C ALA A 260 -23.57 -13.81 0.35
N ALA A 261 -23.88 -14.11 1.62
CA ALA A 261 -25.24 -14.43 2.05
C ALA A 261 -26.20 -13.22 1.97
N ALA A 262 -25.76 -12.03 2.38
CA ALA A 262 -26.55 -10.81 2.29
C ALA A 262 -26.85 -10.41 0.84
N ILE A 263 -25.88 -10.59 -0.07
CA ILE A 263 -26.09 -10.42 -1.51
C ILE A 263 -27.14 -11.42 -2.02
N TYR A 264 -27.02 -12.69 -1.66
CA TYR A 264 -27.96 -13.72 -2.10
C TYR A 264 -29.41 -13.41 -1.66
N ILE A 265 -29.62 -13.01 -0.41
CA ILE A 265 -30.94 -12.60 0.11
C ILE A 265 -31.47 -11.39 -0.68
N SER A 266 -30.62 -10.42 -0.97
CA SER A 266 -31.00 -9.23 -1.74
C SER A 266 -31.39 -9.57 -3.18
N CYS A 267 -30.68 -10.50 -3.82
CA CYS A 267 -31.04 -11.00 -5.15
C CYS A 267 -32.41 -11.67 -5.15
N LEU A 268 -32.73 -12.46 -4.10
CA LEU A 268 -34.04 -13.09 -3.96
C LEU A 268 -35.16 -12.05 -3.83
N LYS A 269 -34.97 -11.00 -3.02
CA LYS A 269 -35.97 -9.94 -2.83
C LYS A 269 -36.30 -9.17 -4.11
N TYR A 270 -35.29 -8.91 -4.94
CA TYR A 270 -35.47 -8.18 -6.22
C TYR A 270 -35.69 -9.09 -7.43
N ASN A 271 -35.93 -10.40 -7.23
CA ASN A 271 -36.09 -11.39 -8.31
C ASN A 271 -34.93 -11.39 -9.33
N ILE A 272 -33.70 -11.10 -8.88
CA ILE A 272 -32.50 -11.15 -9.72
C ILE A 272 -32.03 -12.61 -9.80
N LYS A 273 -32.01 -13.15 -11.03
CA LYS A 273 -31.61 -14.54 -11.30
C LYS A 273 -30.09 -14.71 -11.23
N ILE A 274 -29.56 -14.88 -10.01
CA ILE A 274 -28.16 -15.21 -9.76
C ILE A 274 -28.08 -16.54 -9.02
N SER A 275 -27.25 -17.46 -9.53
CA SER A 275 -27.07 -18.77 -8.91
C SER A 275 -26.14 -18.70 -7.68
N GLN A 276 -26.35 -19.61 -6.70
CA GLN A 276 -25.42 -19.74 -5.56
C GLN A 276 -23.99 -20.08 -6.01
N ARG A 277 -23.85 -20.74 -7.18
CA ARG A 277 -22.58 -21.04 -7.85
C ARG A 277 -21.84 -19.79 -8.27
N GLU A 278 -22.52 -18.86 -8.93
CA GLU A 278 -21.91 -17.58 -9.36
C GLU A 278 -21.40 -16.77 -8.16
N ILE A 279 -22.19 -16.69 -7.09
CA ILE A 279 -21.79 -16.00 -5.86
C ILE A 279 -20.63 -16.71 -5.17
N SER A 280 -20.64 -18.05 -5.16
CA SER A 280 -19.55 -18.89 -4.65
C SER A 280 -18.24 -18.61 -5.37
N VAL A 281 -18.25 -18.58 -6.71
CA VAL A 281 -17.07 -18.28 -7.53
C VAL A 281 -16.56 -16.86 -7.28
N ALA A 282 -17.45 -15.87 -7.20
CA ALA A 282 -17.06 -14.48 -6.97
C ALA A 282 -16.45 -14.24 -5.58
N SER A 283 -17.04 -14.86 -4.55
CA SER A 283 -16.64 -14.72 -3.14
C SER A 283 -15.50 -15.65 -2.72
N GLY A 284 -15.29 -16.77 -3.43
CA GLY A 284 -14.34 -17.82 -3.07
C GLY A 284 -14.77 -18.62 -1.82
N VAL A 285 -16.07 -18.64 -1.54
CA VAL A 285 -16.71 -19.34 -0.41
C VAL A 285 -17.57 -20.47 -0.95
N THR A 286 -17.66 -21.60 -0.26
CA THR A 286 -18.46 -22.75 -0.73
C THR A 286 -19.96 -22.45 -0.72
N GLU A 287 -20.70 -23.03 -1.67
CA GLU A 287 -22.17 -22.89 -1.78
C GLU A 287 -22.89 -23.26 -0.49
N VAL A 288 -22.44 -24.33 0.18
CA VAL A 288 -23.02 -24.78 1.47
C VAL A 288 -22.88 -23.70 2.55
N THR A 289 -21.75 -22.99 2.57
CA THR A 289 -21.56 -21.89 3.52
C THR A 289 -22.52 -20.74 3.21
N ILE A 290 -22.71 -20.39 1.93
CA ILE A 290 -23.67 -19.35 1.53
C ILE A 290 -25.08 -19.72 1.99
N ARG A 291 -25.51 -20.96 1.74
CA ARG A 291 -26.84 -21.47 2.13
C ARG A 291 -27.06 -21.45 3.64
N ASN A 292 -26.10 -21.93 4.41
CA ASN A 292 -26.20 -21.96 5.87
C ASN A 292 -26.22 -20.54 6.46
N ARG A 293 -25.43 -19.62 5.89
CA ARG A 293 -25.38 -18.23 6.34
C ARG A 293 -26.63 -17.45 5.93
N SER A 294 -27.17 -17.67 4.74
CA SER A 294 -28.40 -17.03 4.29
C SER A 294 -29.60 -17.47 5.14
N HIS A 295 -29.71 -18.76 5.44
CA HIS A 295 -30.77 -19.27 6.33
C HIS A 295 -30.64 -18.71 7.76
N GLY A 296 -29.42 -18.58 8.27
CA GLY A 296 -29.18 -17.96 9.57
C GLY A 296 -29.59 -16.48 9.59
N LEU A 297 -29.26 -15.72 8.54
CA LEU A 297 -29.63 -14.31 8.44
C LEU A 297 -31.14 -14.11 8.27
N SER A 298 -31.80 -14.91 7.43
CA SER A 298 -33.25 -14.80 7.21
C SER A 298 -34.05 -15.10 8.47
N LYS A 299 -33.68 -16.16 9.21
CA LYS A 299 -34.33 -16.52 10.48
C LYS A 299 -34.16 -15.43 11.53
N SER A 300 -32.98 -14.81 11.58
CA SER A 300 -32.63 -13.79 12.55
C SER A 300 -33.27 -12.44 12.28
N LEU A 301 -33.37 -12.04 11.00
CA LEU A 301 -33.89 -10.73 10.59
C LEU A 301 -35.38 -10.78 10.21
N THR A 302 -36.05 -11.92 10.38
CA THR A 302 -37.45 -12.15 9.95
C THR A 302 -37.70 -11.73 8.49
N LEU A 303 -36.73 -12.04 7.61
CA LEU A 303 -36.74 -11.75 6.18
C LEU A 303 -37.18 -12.95 5.35
#